data_AF-A0AAW4GBF4-F1
#
_entry.id   AF-A0AAW4GBF4-F1
#
_cell.length_a   1.000
_cell.length_b   1.000
_cell.length_c   1.000
_cell.angle_alpha   90.00
_cell.angle_beta   90.00
_cell.angle_gamma   90.00
#
_symmetry.space_group_name_H-M   'P 1'
#
loop_
_entity.id
_entity.type
_entity.pdbx_description
1 polymer ?
#
loop_
_entity_poly.entity_id
_entity_poly.type
_entity_poly.pdbx_seq_one_letter_code
_entity_poly.pdbx_strand_id
1 'polypeptide(L)'
;MKIEFHKEAFKDIRYGRTSDIIEMLDAHADRIAAEANRSGEGRYETGSRPGAARPQGRHRASVVTADYKAQRDNARNNTLLRALG
;
A
#
# COMPACT_ATOMS: atom_id res chain seq x y z
N MET A 1 -25.07 -22.58 22.56
CA MET A 1 -23.82 -21.81 22.30
C MET A 1 -24.21 -20.37 22.00
N LYS A 2 -23.71 -19.41 22.77
CA LYS A 2 -24.00 -17.98 22.58
C LYS A 2 -22.85 -17.40 21.76
N ILE A 3 -23.11 -16.93 20.54
CA ILE A 3 -22.09 -16.31 19.70
C ILE A 3 -21.78 -14.92 20.26
N GLU A 4 -20.52 -14.65 20.58
CA GLU A 4 -20.04 -13.34 21.01
C GLU A 4 -19.38 -12.63 19.83
N PHE A 5 -19.91 -11.47 19.46
CA PHE A 5 -19.39 -10.68 18.35
C PHE A 5 -18.42 -9.61 18.87
N HIS A 6 -17.12 -9.77 18.61
CA HIS A 6 -16.09 -8.78 18.92
C HIS A 6 -16.10 -7.60 17.94
N LYS A 7 -17.16 -6.77 18.02
CA LYS A 7 -17.41 -5.65 17.09
C LYS A 7 -16.24 -4.65 17.01
N GLU A 8 -15.50 -4.45 18.09
CA GLU A 8 -14.32 -3.58 18.10
C GLU A 8 -13.15 -4.19 17.32
N ALA A 9 -12.89 -5.49 17.43
CA ALA A 9 -11.87 -6.15 16.61
C ALA A 9 -12.18 -6.06 15.10
N PHE A 10 -13.45 -6.17 14.72
CA PHE A 10 -13.87 -5.94 13.33
C PHE A 10 -13.63 -4.49 12.87
N LYS A 11 -13.81 -3.51 13.76
CA LYS A 11 -13.50 -2.11 13.46
C LYS A 11 -11.99 -1.90 13.32
N ASP A 12 -11.18 -2.52 14.17
CA ASP A 12 -9.72 -2.37 14.10
C ASP A 12 -9.14 -2.96 12.82
N ILE A 13 -9.64 -4.12 12.39
CA ILE A 13 -9.33 -4.68 11.07
C ILE A 13 -9.78 -3.73 9.96
N ARG A 14 -11.02 -3.25 10.02
CA ARG A 14 -11.60 -2.39 8.97
C ARG A 14 -10.88 -1.05 8.83
N TYR A 15 -10.47 -0.46 9.95
CA TYR A 15 -9.80 0.85 10.00
C TYR A 15 -8.29 0.76 9.83
N GLY A 16 -7.74 -0.45 9.68
CA GLY A 16 -6.31 -0.66 9.56
C GLY A 16 -5.59 -0.17 10.81
N ARG A 17 -6.07 -0.57 11.99
CA ARG A 17 -5.44 -0.35 13.30
C ARG A 17 -4.76 -1.60 13.84
N THR A 18 -4.95 -2.74 13.16
CA THR A 18 -4.21 -3.97 13.42
C THR A 18 -2.82 -3.82 12.82
N SER A 19 -1.79 -3.81 13.67
CA SER A 19 -0.37 -3.69 13.30
C SER A 19 -0.02 -4.64 12.15
N ASP A 20 -0.43 -5.89 12.25
CA ASP A 20 -0.02 -6.94 11.32
C ASP A 20 -0.55 -6.68 9.90
N ILE A 21 -1.78 -6.15 9.77
CA ILE A 21 -2.36 -5.79 8.46
C ILE A 21 -1.64 -4.58 7.87
N ILE A 22 -1.30 -3.59 8.71
CA ILE A 22 -0.55 -2.40 8.29
C ILE A 22 0.82 -2.82 7.77
N GLU A 23 1.55 -3.63 8.55
CA GLU A 23 2.87 -4.13 8.18
C GLU A 23 2.84 -4.95 6.88
N MET A 24 1.83 -5.80 6.72
CA MET A 24 1.65 -6.56 5.47
C MET A 24 1.41 -5.63 4.26
N LEU A 25 0.60 -4.59 4.41
CA LEU A 25 0.32 -3.63 3.34
C LEU A 25 1.56 -2.81 2.98
N ASP A 26 2.28 -2.32 3.99
CA ASP A 26 3.47 -1.51 3.80
C ASP A 26 4.61 -2.35 3.19
N ALA A 27 4.82 -3.59 3.67
CA ALA A 27 5.77 -4.53 3.08
C ALA A 27 5.41 -4.90 1.63
N HIS A 28 4.11 -4.99 1.31
CA HIS A 28 3.66 -5.23 -0.06
C HIS A 28 4.01 -4.06 -0.98
N ALA A 29 3.78 -2.82 -0.53
CA ALA A 29 4.17 -1.62 -1.27
C ALA A 29 5.68 -1.53 -1.45
N ASP A 30 6.46 -1.83 -0.39
CA ASP A 30 7.93 -1.78 -0.44
C ASP A 30 8.50 -2.76 -1.45
N ARG A 31 7.95 -3.98 -1.52
CA ARG A 31 8.34 -4.96 -2.54
C ARG A 31 8.06 -4.46 -3.96
N ILE A 32 6.90 -3.84 -4.20
CA ILE A 32 6.57 -3.29 -5.53
C ILE A 32 7.52 -2.15 -5.89
N ALA A 33 7.77 -1.23 -4.96
CA ALA A 33 8.69 -0.13 -5.19
C ALA A 33 10.11 -0.64 -5.44
N ALA A 34 10.57 -1.64 -4.70
CA ALA A 34 11.86 -2.27 -4.92
C ALA A 34 11.95 -2.89 -6.33
N GLU A 35 10.91 -3.60 -6.77
CA GLU A 35 10.89 -4.17 -8.12
C GLU A 35 10.86 -3.10 -9.22
N ALA A 36 10.06 -2.06 -9.05
CA ALA A 36 10.01 -0.93 -9.98
C ALA A 36 11.36 -0.19 -10.05
N ASN A 37 12.04 0.00 -8.92
CA ASN A 37 13.38 0.60 -8.89
C ASN A 37 14.47 -0.30 -9.49
N ARG A 38 14.30 -1.63 -9.47
CA ARG A 38 15.25 -2.57 -10.10
C ARG A 38 15.11 -2.61 -11.62
N SER A 39 13.87 -2.53 -12.11
CA SER A 39 13.54 -2.75 -13.52
C SER A 39 13.36 -1.46 -14.32
N GLY A 40 12.97 -0.37 -13.66
CA GLY A 40 12.66 0.91 -14.28
C GLY A 40 13.80 1.94 -14.19
N GLU A 41 13.53 3.13 -14.72
CA GLU A 41 14.40 4.30 -14.59
C GLU A 41 13.89 5.27 -13.52
N GLY A 42 14.81 5.97 -12.85
CA GLY A 42 14.46 6.97 -11.84
C GLY A 42 14.13 6.36 -10.48
N ARG A 43 13.43 7.11 -9.64
CA ARG A 43 13.07 6.70 -8.28
C ARG A 43 11.58 6.50 -8.10
N TYR A 44 11.23 5.31 -7.61
CA TYR A 44 9.91 4.94 -7.11
C TYR A 44 9.94 4.91 -5.59
N GLU A 45 8.94 5.47 -4.93
CA GLU A 45 8.88 5.56 -3.47
C GLU A 45 7.55 5.05 -2.93
N THR A 46 7.58 4.54 -1.70
CA THR A 46 6.40 4.16 -0.96
C THR A 46 5.94 5.28 -0.04
N GLY A 47 4.65 5.32 0.22
CA GLY A 47 4.07 6.15 1.26
C GLY A 47 2.83 5.48 1.83
N SER A 48 2.72 5.42 3.14
CA SER A 48 1.55 4.88 3.82
C SER A 48 0.84 5.96 4.63
N ARG A 49 -0.49 5.87 4.71
CA ARG A 49 -1.33 6.79 5.49
C ARG A 49 -2.41 6.03 6.24
N PRO A 50 -2.54 6.23 7.57
CA PRO A 50 -3.63 5.65 8.33
C PRO A 50 -4.97 6.27 7.88
N GLY A 51 -6.01 5.43 7.89
CA GLY A 51 -7.36 5.87 7.60
C GLY A 51 -7.95 6.73 8.71
N ALA A 52 -8.78 7.71 8.36
CA ALA A 52 -9.59 8.44 9.35
C ALA A 52 -10.50 7.48 10.13
N ALA A 53 -10.77 7.74 11.41
CA ALA A 53 -11.59 6.88 12.28
C ALA A 53 -13.11 6.92 11.93
N ARG A 54 -13.46 6.48 10.72
CA ARG A 54 -14.82 6.44 10.16
C ARG A 54 -14.97 5.22 9.25
N PRO A 55 -16.19 4.70 8.98
CA PRO A 55 -16.44 3.48 8.19
C PRO A 55 -15.65 3.31 6.88
N GLN A 56 -15.22 4.42 6.28
CA GLN A 56 -14.52 4.51 5.00
C GLN A 56 -13.01 4.76 5.11
N GLY A 57 -12.50 5.10 6.29
CA GLY A 57 -11.08 5.38 6.49
C GLY A 57 -10.32 4.08 6.74
N ARG A 58 -9.70 3.59 5.67
CA ARG A 58 -8.83 2.41 5.66
C ARG A 58 -7.38 2.85 5.59
N HIS A 59 -6.48 2.12 6.22
CA HIS A 59 -5.05 2.25 5.95
C HIS A 59 -4.78 2.05 4.46
N ARG A 60 -3.88 2.86 3.90
CA ARG A 60 -3.50 2.80 2.48
C ARG A 60 -1.99 2.90 2.37
N ALA A 61 -1.39 1.96 1.67
CA ALA A 61 -0.03 2.06 1.17
C ALA A 61 -0.09 2.36 -0.33
N SER A 62 0.75 3.29 -0.78
CA SER A 62 0.84 3.73 -2.16
C SER A 62 2.28 3.65 -2.63
N VAL A 63 2.47 3.34 -3.92
CA VAL A 63 3.75 3.47 -4.61
C VAL A 63 3.61 4.59 -5.63
N VAL A 64 4.58 5.51 -5.67
CA VAL A 64 4.55 6.68 -6.53
C VAL A 64 5.86 6.85 -7.29
N THR A 65 5.81 7.56 -8.40
CA THR A 65 6.99 8.04 -9.15
C THR A 65 7.51 9.31 -8.49
N ALA A 66 8.65 9.23 -7.81
CA ALA A 66 9.20 10.34 -7.02
C ALA A 66 9.86 11.42 -7.89
N ASP A 67 10.28 11.08 -9.10
CA ASP A 67 10.93 12.00 -10.03
C ASP A 67 10.39 11.91 -11.46
N TYR A 68 10.82 12.86 -12.29
CA TYR A 68 10.41 12.94 -13.70
C TYR A 68 10.86 11.72 -14.52
N LYS A 69 12.00 11.11 -14.19
CA LYS A 69 12.49 9.93 -14.93
C LYS A 69 11.56 8.74 -14.69
N ALA A 70 11.17 8.49 -13.44
CA ALA A 70 10.21 7.47 -13.06
C ALA A 70 8.82 7.73 -13.66
N GLN A 71 8.36 8.99 -13.71
CA GLN A 71 7.10 9.33 -14.38
C GLN A 71 7.13 8.96 -15.86
N ARG A 72 8.19 9.35 -16.56
CA ARG A 72 8.37 9.08 -17.99
C ARG A 72 8.51 7.58 -18.27
N ASP A 73 9.30 6.87 -17.47
CA ASP A 73 9.50 5.43 -17.57
C ASP A 73 8.19 4.67 -17.35
N ASN A 74 7.51 4.93 -16.23
CA ASN A 74 6.25 4.28 -15.92
C ASN A 74 5.19 4.51 -17.00
N ALA A 75 5.10 5.73 -17.57
CA ALA A 75 4.14 6.05 -18.63
C ALA A 75 4.42 5.30 -19.94
N ARG A 76 5.69 4.97 -20.24
CA ARG A 76 6.09 4.27 -21.47
C ARG A 76 6.04 2.76 -21.31
N ASN A 77 6.45 2.27 -20.14
CA ASN A 77 6.77 0.86 -19.93
C ASN A 77 5.78 0.14 -19.00
N ASN A 78 4.86 0.89 -18.37
CA ASN A 78 3.94 0.39 -17.35
C ASN A 78 4.66 -0.29 -16.18
N THR A 79 5.81 0.26 -15.77
CA THR A 79 6.72 -0.32 -14.78
C THR A 79 6.01 -0.69 -13.47
N LEU A 80 5.16 0.18 -12.93
CA LEU A 80 4.40 -0.12 -11.71
C LEU A 80 3.38 -1.26 -11.90
N LEU A 81 2.74 -1.34 -13.07
CA LEU A 81 1.80 -2.42 -13.35
C LEU A 81 2.53 -3.76 -13.49
N ARG A 82 3.71 -3.77 -14.11
CA ARG A 82 4.53 -4.98 -14.22
C ARG A 82 5.11 -5.42 -12.87
N ALA A 83 5.46 -4.46 -12.01
CA ALA A 83 5.96 -4.74 -10.67
C ALA A 83 4.89 -5.30 -9.70
N LEU A 84 3.60 -5.18 -10.03
CA LEU A 84 2.49 -5.77 -9.26
C LEU A 84 2.41 -7.30 -9.39
N GLY A 85 2.85 -7.86 -10.53
CA GLY A 85 2.67 -9.28 -10.87
C GLY A 85 1.58 -9.49 -11.90
#